data_AF-A0A7S4EXI0-F1
#
_entry.id   AF-A0A7S4EXI0-F1
#
_cell.length_a   1.000
_cell.length_b   1.000
_cell.length_c   1.000
_cell.angle_alpha   90.00
_cell.angle_beta   90.00
_cell.angle_gamma   90.00
#
_symmetry.space_group_name_H-M   'P 1'
#
loop_
_entity.id
_entity.type
_entity.pdbx_description
1 polymer ?
#
loop_
_entity_poly.entity_id
_entity_poly.type
_entity_poly.pdbx_seq_one_letter_code
_entity_poly.pdbx_strand_id
1 'polypeptide(L)'
;LISKLSTSGLKGIAMLRELARYKELVLRPVVLAELAPQREALLTQLLAQLDSLRDEFENSSGQFGFSGASGRDKQTTGKNLPEIVEKMVLAKQLQEKVEEMVTSADSLMADLAQQLERFKSKATELRVHLDDCQKTWFADWVEDKEGELRDDRSPLALKLTGKLMEVQKDDLTLRVNYSDELVQFLREVRQLCALGFRIPDAIQFHADVAHRFYRHGVVLKQVANFYNTIDTQIVRSQKPLLLDHALHFENLATNPQGDRTSGKEITWSDPTQLENYIEKLHSAAERLTQENRRLRQVHASIGEQVCELMDISLLRQQARWKERVESL
;
A
#
# COMPACT_ATOMS: atom_id res chain seq x y z
N LEU A 1 -36.26 17.64 -26.63
CA LEU A 1 -35.78 16.75 -25.55
C LEU A 1 -36.13 15.30 -25.87
N ILE A 2 -37.41 14.95 -25.94
CA ILE A 2 -37.93 13.58 -26.17
C ILE A 2 -37.22 12.87 -27.33
N SER A 3 -37.14 13.49 -28.52
CA SER A 3 -36.44 12.92 -29.68
C SER A 3 -34.95 12.62 -29.42
N LYS A 4 -34.23 13.51 -28.70
CA LYS A 4 -32.83 13.28 -28.31
C LYS A 4 -32.69 12.12 -27.32
N LEU A 5 -33.60 12.02 -26.36
CA LEU A 5 -33.62 10.92 -25.38
C LEU A 5 -33.86 9.57 -26.08
N SER A 6 -34.81 9.49 -27.02
CA SER A 6 -35.07 8.27 -27.79
C SER A 6 -33.93 7.88 -28.74
N THR A 7 -33.16 8.83 -29.28
CA THR A 7 -32.02 8.54 -30.18
C THR A 7 -30.68 8.37 -29.46
N SER A 8 -30.60 8.65 -28.16
CA SER A 8 -29.32 8.70 -27.42
C SER A 8 -28.66 7.34 -27.19
N GLY A 9 -29.43 6.25 -27.25
CA GLY A 9 -28.96 4.89 -26.92
C GLY A 9 -28.63 4.66 -25.43
N LEU A 10 -28.83 5.67 -24.57
CA LEU A 10 -28.55 5.59 -23.14
C LEU A 10 -29.52 4.62 -22.44
N LYS A 11 -29.02 3.92 -21.42
CA LYS A 11 -29.76 2.92 -20.64
C LYS A 11 -29.45 3.04 -19.15
N GLY A 12 -30.41 2.65 -18.31
CA GLY A 12 -30.23 2.58 -16.85
C GLY A 12 -29.67 3.87 -16.23
N ILE A 13 -28.69 3.75 -15.32
CA ILE A 13 -28.03 4.88 -14.63
C ILE A 13 -27.63 6.04 -15.56
N ALA A 14 -27.14 5.76 -16.77
CA ALA A 14 -26.73 6.81 -17.71
C ALA A 14 -27.93 7.61 -18.25
N MET A 15 -29.06 6.93 -18.51
CA MET A 15 -30.33 7.56 -18.86
C MET A 15 -30.91 8.34 -17.67
N LEU A 16 -30.83 7.78 -16.46
CA LEU A 16 -31.30 8.41 -15.22
C LEU A 16 -30.55 9.73 -14.96
N ARG A 17 -29.22 9.77 -15.12
CA ARG A 17 -28.41 10.98 -14.96
C ARG A 17 -28.74 12.07 -15.98
N GLU A 18 -28.98 11.73 -17.25
CA GLU A 18 -29.40 12.72 -18.25
C GLU A 18 -30.84 13.22 -18.01
N LEU A 19 -31.76 12.39 -17.51
CA LEU A 19 -33.08 12.87 -17.06
C LEU A 19 -32.96 13.80 -15.84
N ALA A 20 -32.13 13.46 -14.85
CA ALA A 20 -31.88 14.29 -13.67
C ALA A 20 -31.26 15.65 -14.06
N ARG A 21 -30.36 15.67 -15.05
CA ARG A 21 -29.77 16.89 -15.62
C ARG A 21 -30.80 17.85 -16.21
N TYR A 22 -31.88 17.33 -16.79
CA TYR A 22 -32.98 18.14 -17.35
C TYR A 22 -34.26 18.08 -16.51
N LYS A 23 -34.16 17.79 -15.21
CA LYS A 23 -35.30 17.61 -14.28
C LYS A 23 -36.40 18.66 -14.43
N GLU A 24 -36.07 19.94 -14.41
CA GLU A 24 -37.03 21.07 -14.55
C GLU A 24 -37.84 21.06 -15.86
N LEU A 25 -37.31 20.43 -16.92
CA LEU A 25 -38.00 20.27 -18.20
C LEU A 25 -38.79 18.96 -18.24
N VAL A 26 -38.25 17.88 -17.65
CA VAL A 26 -38.90 16.57 -17.54
C VAL A 26 -40.14 16.62 -16.64
N LEU A 27 -40.10 17.40 -15.54
CA LEU A 27 -41.22 17.54 -14.59
C LEU A 27 -42.38 18.41 -15.09
N ARG A 28 -42.31 19.01 -16.29
CA ARG A 28 -43.44 19.75 -16.86
C ARG A 28 -44.57 18.78 -17.23
N PRO A 29 -45.84 19.00 -16.83
CA PRO A 29 -46.90 18.00 -16.94
C PRO A 29 -47.04 17.33 -18.32
N VAL A 30 -46.96 18.10 -19.40
CA VAL A 30 -47.03 17.56 -20.78
C VAL A 30 -45.82 16.68 -21.10
N VAL A 31 -44.61 17.11 -20.74
CA VAL A 31 -43.37 16.34 -20.99
C VAL A 31 -43.31 15.10 -20.10
N LEU A 32 -43.79 15.20 -18.87
CA LEU A 32 -43.86 14.13 -17.89
C LEU A 32 -44.82 13.01 -18.33
N ALA A 33 -45.98 13.38 -18.87
CA ALA A 33 -46.95 12.45 -19.45
C ALA A 33 -46.41 11.76 -20.72
N GLU A 34 -45.85 12.52 -21.67
CA GLU A 34 -45.23 11.98 -22.89
C GLU A 34 -44.00 11.08 -22.61
N LEU A 35 -43.32 11.30 -21.49
CA LEU A 35 -42.19 10.47 -21.02
C LEU A 35 -42.59 9.32 -20.09
N ALA A 36 -43.87 9.11 -19.79
CA ALA A 36 -44.32 8.06 -18.89
C ALA A 36 -43.82 6.65 -19.28
N PRO A 37 -44.01 6.14 -20.52
CA PRO A 37 -43.57 4.78 -20.86
C PRO A 37 -42.04 4.62 -20.87
N GLN A 38 -41.28 5.68 -21.16
CA GLN A 38 -39.82 5.65 -21.08
C GLN A 38 -39.33 5.68 -19.62
N ARG A 39 -40.04 6.36 -18.71
CA ARG A 39 -39.73 6.36 -17.27
C ARG A 39 -40.09 5.02 -16.61
N GLU A 40 -41.21 4.40 -16.99
CA GLU A 40 -41.56 3.04 -16.58
C GLU A 40 -40.53 2.01 -17.07
N ALA A 41 -40.17 2.05 -18.36
CA ALA A 41 -39.14 1.18 -18.91
C ALA A 41 -37.76 1.41 -18.24
N LEU A 42 -37.45 2.65 -17.84
CA LEU A 42 -36.24 2.97 -17.09
C LEU A 42 -36.27 2.37 -15.67
N LEU A 43 -37.40 2.40 -14.95
CA LEU A 43 -37.51 1.72 -13.64
C LEU A 43 -37.24 0.22 -13.75
N THR A 44 -37.76 -0.43 -14.79
CA THR A 44 -37.47 -1.85 -15.07
C THR A 44 -35.97 -2.09 -15.35
N GLN A 45 -35.32 -1.18 -16.09
CA GLN A 45 -33.86 -1.26 -16.31
C GLN A 45 -33.07 -1.02 -15.02
N LEU A 46 -33.49 -0.09 -14.16
CA LEU A 46 -32.82 0.21 -12.89
C LEU A 46 -32.96 -0.95 -11.89
N LEU A 47 -34.11 -1.63 -11.85
CA LEU A 47 -34.29 -2.89 -11.10
C LEU A 47 -33.30 -3.96 -11.55
N ALA A 48 -33.25 -4.26 -12.85
CA ALA A 48 -32.29 -5.24 -13.40
C ALA A 48 -30.82 -4.83 -13.19
N GLN A 49 -30.54 -3.52 -13.10
CA GLN A 49 -29.21 -3.03 -12.73
C GLN A 49 -28.89 -3.19 -11.24
N LEU A 50 -29.86 -3.12 -10.32
CA LEU A 50 -29.61 -3.47 -8.91
C LEU A 50 -29.20 -4.94 -8.77
N ASP A 51 -29.86 -5.84 -9.51
CA ASP A 51 -29.51 -7.26 -9.52
C ASP A 51 -28.11 -7.48 -10.14
N SER A 52 -27.81 -6.88 -11.31
CA SER A 52 -26.45 -6.91 -11.91
C SER A 52 -25.37 -6.38 -10.95
N LEU A 53 -25.66 -5.30 -10.23
CA LEU A 53 -24.72 -4.71 -9.27
C LEU A 53 -24.50 -5.59 -8.04
N ARG A 54 -25.53 -6.33 -7.61
CA ARG A 54 -25.42 -7.35 -6.57
C ARG A 54 -24.55 -8.51 -7.05
N ASP A 55 -24.81 -9.04 -8.24
CA ASP A 55 -24.04 -10.14 -8.83
C ASP A 55 -22.57 -9.74 -9.05
N GLU A 56 -22.31 -8.53 -9.57
CA GLU A 56 -20.96 -7.97 -9.70
C GLU A 56 -20.25 -7.87 -8.34
N PHE A 57 -20.96 -7.46 -7.29
CA PHE A 57 -20.43 -7.36 -5.92
C PHE A 57 -20.15 -8.73 -5.30
N GLU A 58 -21.07 -9.69 -5.42
CA GLU A 58 -20.91 -11.06 -4.91
C GLU A 58 -19.73 -11.76 -5.63
N ASN A 59 -19.63 -11.64 -6.95
CA ASN A 59 -18.51 -12.16 -7.73
C ASN A 59 -17.17 -11.49 -7.38
N SER A 60 -17.15 -10.17 -7.13
CA SER A 60 -15.94 -9.45 -6.73
C SER A 60 -15.53 -9.83 -5.31
N SER A 61 -16.46 -9.80 -4.35
CA SER A 61 -16.22 -10.11 -2.93
C SER A 61 -15.71 -11.55 -2.73
N GLY A 62 -16.23 -12.51 -3.49
CA GLY A 62 -15.77 -13.91 -3.49
C GLY A 62 -14.33 -14.11 -3.99
N GLN A 63 -13.83 -13.25 -4.88
CA GLN A 63 -12.42 -13.31 -5.33
C GLN A 63 -11.41 -12.86 -4.25
N PHE A 64 -11.87 -12.17 -3.21
CA PHE A 64 -11.06 -11.80 -2.05
C PHE A 64 -11.17 -12.83 -0.90
N GLY A 65 -11.52 -14.09 -1.18
CA GLY A 65 -11.61 -15.15 -0.18
C GLY A 65 -10.26 -15.49 0.47
N PHE A 66 -10.30 -15.94 1.73
CA PHE A 66 -9.16 -16.26 2.62
C PHE A 66 -8.20 -17.39 2.16
N SER A 67 -8.14 -17.73 0.87
CA SER A 67 -7.16 -18.69 0.36
C SER A 67 -5.91 -17.96 -0.15
N GLY A 68 -4.73 -18.34 0.37
CA GLY A 68 -3.40 -17.84 -0.03
C GLY A 68 -2.96 -18.25 -1.44
N ALA A 69 -3.88 -18.25 -2.42
CA ALA A 69 -3.62 -18.56 -3.82
C ALA A 69 -2.91 -17.39 -4.52
N SER A 70 -1.60 -17.29 -4.29
CA SER A 70 -0.71 -16.50 -5.14
C SER A 70 -0.79 -17.01 -6.58
N GLY A 71 -1.40 -16.24 -7.49
CA GLY A 71 -1.41 -16.59 -8.91
C GLY A 71 -2.64 -16.21 -9.73
N ARG A 72 -2.99 -14.92 -9.79
CA ARG A 72 -3.57 -14.27 -10.98
C ARG A 72 -3.63 -12.76 -10.76
N ASP A 73 -3.67 -11.99 -11.85
CA ASP A 73 -3.77 -10.53 -11.84
C ASP A 73 -5.02 -10.06 -11.07
N LYS A 74 -4.89 -9.87 -9.74
CA LYS A 74 -5.89 -9.16 -8.95
C LYS A 74 -5.92 -7.73 -9.46
N GLN A 75 -7.00 -7.37 -10.15
CA GLN A 75 -7.24 -6.01 -10.62
C GLN A 75 -7.65 -5.13 -9.43
N THR A 76 -6.69 -4.91 -8.52
CA THR A 76 -6.89 -4.10 -7.32
C THR A 76 -7.19 -2.66 -7.71
N THR A 77 -8.27 -2.15 -7.15
CA THR A 77 -8.72 -0.76 -7.31
C THR A 77 -7.73 0.25 -6.69
N GLY A 78 -6.87 -0.20 -5.78
CA GLY A 78 -5.82 0.61 -5.17
C GLY A 78 -4.48 -0.12 -5.05
N LYS A 79 -3.45 0.40 -5.72
CA LYS A 79 -2.06 0.02 -5.42
C LYS A 79 -1.76 0.37 -3.95
N ASN A 80 -1.40 -0.63 -3.15
CA ASN A 80 -1.16 -0.56 -1.69
C ASN A 80 -2.39 -0.48 -0.78
N LEU A 81 -3.59 -0.87 -1.24
CA LEU A 81 -4.76 -1.04 -0.36
C LEU A 81 -4.76 -2.46 0.25
N PRO A 82 -4.93 -2.64 1.57
CA PRO A 82 -5.14 -3.96 2.16
C PRO A 82 -6.49 -4.56 1.72
N GLU A 83 -6.53 -5.87 1.58
CA GLU A 83 -7.67 -6.62 1.02
C GLU A 83 -8.99 -6.42 1.78
N ILE A 84 -8.93 -6.33 3.12
CA ILE A 84 -10.10 -6.01 3.96
C ILE A 84 -10.66 -4.61 3.66
N VAL A 85 -9.78 -3.62 3.49
CA VAL A 85 -10.16 -2.23 3.22
C VAL A 85 -10.71 -2.11 1.79
N GLU A 86 -10.14 -2.81 0.82
CA GLU A 86 -10.65 -2.85 -0.55
C GLU A 86 -12.10 -3.36 -0.61
N LYS A 87 -12.40 -4.49 0.04
CA LYS A 87 -13.77 -5.02 0.16
C LYS A 87 -14.74 -3.99 0.77
N MET A 88 -14.35 -3.33 1.86
CA MET A 88 -15.19 -2.33 2.52
C MET A 88 -15.42 -1.07 1.66
N VAL A 89 -14.38 -0.59 0.97
CA VAL A 89 -14.47 0.55 0.04
C VAL A 89 -15.41 0.23 -1.12
N LEU A 90 -15.31 -0.96 -1.71
CA LEU A 90 -16.22 -1.41 -2.77
C LEU A 90 -17.69 -1.43 -2.30
N ALA A 91 -17.94 -1.98 -1.10
CA ALA A 91 -19.28 -1.98 -0.50
C ALA A 91 -19.80 -0.55 -0.25
N LYS A 92 -18.97 0.38 0.25
CA LYS A 92 -19.37 1.78 0.44
C LYS A 92 -19.65 2.51 -0.89
N GLN A 93 -18.78 2.35 -1.88
CA GLN A 93 -19.00 2.92 -3.21
C GLN A 93 -20.30 2.42 -3.83
N LEU A 94 -20.67 1.15 -3.59
CA LEU A 94 -21.93 0.60 -4.06
C LEU A 94 -23.14 1.12 -3.28
N GLN A 95 -23.06 1.24 -1.95
CA GLN A 95 -24.10 1.88 -1.12
C GLN A 95 -24.40 3.31 -1.59
N GLU A 96 -23.37 4.13 -1.81
CA GLU A 96 -23.51 5.51 -2.32
C GLU A 96 -24.10 5.56 -3.74
N LYS A 97 -23.67 4.66 -4.63
CA LYS A 97 -24.21 4.53 -5.99
C LYS A 97 -25.70 4.16 -6.00
N VAL A 98 -26.12 3.26 -5.11
CA VAL A 98 -27.53 2.89 -4.94
C VAL A 98 -28.34 4.07 -4.36
N GLU A 99 -27.79 4.83 -3.43
CA GLU A 99 -28.44 6.04 -2.89
C GLU A 99 -28.60 7.15 -3.94
N GLU A 100 -27.58 7.38 -4.78
CA GLU A 100 -27.67 8.31 -5.92
C GLU A 100 -28.82 7.91 -6.87
N MET A 101 -28.96 6.60 -7.13
CA MET A 101 -30.03 6.06 -7.98
C MET A 101 -31.41 6.26 -7.36
N VAL A 102 -31.60 5.96 -6.06
CA VAL A 102 -32.87 6.16 -5.34
C VAL A 102 -33.24 7.65 -5.31
N THR A 103 -32.32 8.51 -4.89
CA THR A 103 -32.52 9.97 -4.82
C THR A 103 -32.90 10.56 -6.19
N SER A 104 -32.25 10.09 -7.26
CA SER A 104 -32.54 10.52 -8.63
C SER A 104 -33.93 10.05 -9.10
N ALA A 105 -34.26 8.77 -8.86
CA ALA A 105 -35.55 8.19 -9.25
C ALA A 105 -36.73 8.88 -8.55
N ASP A 106 -36.65 9.08 -7.23
CA ASP A 106 -37.66 9.81 -6.44
C ASP A 106 -37.99 11.18 -7.03
N SER A 107 -36.94 11.89 -7.46
CA SER A 107 -37.08 13.25 -7.98
C SER A 107 -37.69 13.34 -9.39
N LEU A 108 -37.88 12.22 -10.07
CA LEU A 108 -38.29 12.12 -11.49
C LEU A 108 -39.53 11.24 -11.74
N MET A 109 -39.91 10.39 -10.78
CA MET A 109 -40.84 9.27 -10.98
C MET A 109 -41.89 9.13 -9.86
N ALA A 110 -42.11 10.19 -9.07
CA ALA A 110 -43.04 10.18 -7.93
C ALA A 110 -44.51 9.84 -8.30
N ASP A 111 -44.90 10.03 -9.56
CA ASP A 111 -46.20 9.64 -10.12
C ASP A 111 -46.31 8.12 -10.39
N LEU A 112 -45.18 7.42 -10.55
CA LEU A 112 -45.11 5.97 -10.77
C LEU A 112 -44.98 5.19 -9.44
N ALA A 113 -45.82 5.55 -8.47
CA ALA A 113 -45.65 5.19 -7.06
C ALA A 113 -45.43 3.69 -6.80
N GLN A 114 -46.17 2.80 -7.48
CA GLN A 114 -46.06 1.35 -7.24
C GLN A 114 -44.72 0.77 -7.76
N GLN A 115 -44.27 1.21 -8.93
CA GLN A 115 -43.02 0.78 -9.54
C GLN A 115 -41.82 1.39 -8.80
N LEU A 116 -41.93 2.66 -8.39
CA LEU A 116 -40.93 3.34 -7.59
C LEU A 116 -40.75 2.68 -6.21
N GLU A 117 -41.84 2.30 -5.54
CA GLU A 117 -41.77 1.63 -4.23
C GLU A 117 -41.11 0.24 -4.33
N ARG A 118 -41.38 -0.51 -5.41
CA ARG A 118 -40.66 -1.78 -5.69
C ARG A 118 -39.16 -1.55 -5.88
N PHE A 119 -38.79 -0.50 -6.60
CA PHE A 119 -37.39 -0.12 -6.80
C PHE A 119 -36.71 0.30 -5.48
N LYS A 120 -37.36 1.12 -4.66
CA LYS A 120 -36.91 1.50 -3.31
C LYS A 120 -36.70 0.29 -2.41
N SER A 121 -37.67 -0.62 -2.38
CA SER A 121 -37.61 -1.85 -1.58
C SER A 121 -36.40 -2.70 -1.98
N LYS A 122 -36.17 -2.89 -3.28
CA LYS A 122 -35.00 -3.65 -3.78
C LYS A 122 -33.67 -2.94 -3.51
N ALA A 123 -33.62 -1.61 -3.65
CA ALA A 123 -32.45 -0.81 -3.31
C ALA A 123 -32.13 -0.87 -1.81
N THR A 124 -33.16 -0.91 -0.96
CA THR A 124 -33.02 -1.04 0.49
C THR A 124 -32.55 -2.43 0.89
N GLU A 125 -33.10 -3.49 0.28
CA GLU A 125 -32.62 -4.89 0.44
C GLU A 125 -31.12 -4.98 0.13
N LEU A 126 -30.68 -4.43 -1.00
CA LEU A 126 -29.26 -4.42 -1.38
C LEU A 126 -28.40 -3.61 -0.40
N ARG A 127 -28.85 -2.43 0.06
CA ARG A 127 -28.10 -1.61 1.02
C ARG A 127 -27.94 -2.29 2.38
N VAL A 128 -28.98 -2.94 2.89
CA VAL A 128 -28.93 -3.73 4.12
C VAL A 128 -27.96 -4.91 3.96
N HIS A 129 -28.03 -5.64 2.85
CA HIS A 129 -27.09 -6.71 2.54
C HIS A 129 -25.62 -6.22 2.54
N LEU A 130 -25.35 -5.07 1.92
CA LEU A 130 -24.00 -4.48 1.89
C LEU A 130 -23.50 -4.03 3.27
N ASP A 131 -24.39 -3.49 4.11
CA ASP A 131 -24.10 -3.09 5.49
C ASP A 131 -23.83 -4.31 6.38
N ASP A 132 -24.62 -5.38 6.23
CA ASP A 132 -24.40 -6.64 6.95
C ASP A 132 -23.10 -7.34 6.51
N CYS A 133 -22.78 -7.36 5.21
CA CYS A 133 -21.46 -7.83 4.74
C CYS A 133 -20.30 -7.02 5.36
N GLN A 134 -20.41 -5.69 5.41
CA GLN A 134 -19.39 -4.84 6.04
C GLN A 134 -19.21 -5.12 7.54
N LYS A 135 -20.31 -5.33 8.28
CA LYS A 135 -20.26 -5.70 9.70
C LYS A 135 -19.60 -7.05 9.91
N THR A 136 -19.97 -8.07 9.13
CA THR A 136 -19.37 -9.41 9.21
C THR A 136 -17.88 -9.34 8.93
N TRP A 137 -17.45 -8.73 7.82
CA TRP A 137 -16.02 -8.61 7.50
C TRP A 137 -15.23 -7.81 8.54
N PHE A 138 -15.84 -6.80 9.17
CA PHE A 138 -15.20 -6.07 10.26
C PHE A 138 -15.07 -6.94 11.52
N ALA A 139 -16.10 -7.72 11.86
CA ALA A 139 -16.06 -8.66 12.98
C ALA A 139 -15.02 -9.77 12.76
N ASP A 140 -14.98 -10.37 11.56
CA ASP A 140 -13.99 -11.38 11.18
C ASP A 140 -12.55 -10.82 11.31
N TRP A 141 -12.32 -9.59 10.82
CA TRP A 141 -11.02 -8.92 10.94
C TRP A 141 -10.65 -8.57 12.40
N VAL A 142 -11.62 -8.18 13.22
CA VAL A 142 -11.38 -7.97 14.67
C VAL A 142 -11.01 -9.28 15.34
N GLU A 143 -11.73 -10.38 15.10
CA GLU A 143 -11.44 -11.69 15.70
C GLU A 143 -10.05 -12.21 15.29
N ASP A 144 -9.73 -12.11 13.99
CA ASP A 144 -8.42 -12.45 13.43
C ASP A 144 -7.29 -11.65 14.09
N LYS A 145 -7.41 -10.32 14.15
CA LYS A 145 -6.37 -9.45 14.71
C LYS A 145 -6.27 -9.53 16.23
N GLU A 146 -7.36 -9.74 16.96
CA GLU A 146 -7.30 -10.09 18.39
C GLU A 146 -6.72 -11.49 18.62
N GLY A 147 -6.92 -12.44 17.71
CA GLY A 147 -6.25 -13.74 17.70
C GLY A 147 -4.74 -13.59 17.56
N GLU A 148 -4.29 -12.89 16.51
CA GLU A 148 -2.88 -12.62 16.25
C GLU A 148 -2.20 -11.81 17.37
N LEU A 149 -2.88 -10.81 17.95
CA LEU A 149 -2.33 -10.01 19.05
C LEU A 149 -2.26 -10.76 20.40
N ARG A 150 -3.00 -11.87 20.55
CA ARG A 150 -2.91 -12.76 21.73
C ARG A 150 -1.72 -13.71 21.67
N ASP A 151 -1.12 -13.94 20.51
CA ASP A 151 0.12 -14.71 20.39
C ASP A 151 1.34 -13.79 20.46
N ASP A 152 2.09 -13.83 21.56
CA ASP A 152 3.38 -13.15 21.73
C ASP A 152 4.43 -13.56 20.67
N ARG A 153 4.20 -14.59 19.85
CA ARG A 153 5.07 -14.98 18.72
C ARG A 153 4.61 -14.39 17.38
N SER A 154 3.42 -13.81 17.31
CA SER A 154 2.88 -13.18 16.10
C SER A 154 3.78 -12.04 15.61
N PRO A 155 3.92 -11.86 14.28
CA PRO A 155 4.62 -10.70 13.72
C PRO A 155 3.94 -9.36 14.03
N LEU A 156 2.69 -9.34 14.53
CA LEU A 156 2.02 -8.14 15.03
C LEU A 156 2.40 -7.78 16.48
N ALA A 157 2.85 -8.75 17.27
CA ALA A 157 3.22 -8.54 18.67
C ALA A 157 4.59 -7.83 18.78
N LEU A 158 4.59 -6.49 18.76
CA LEU A 158 5.83 -5.71 18.89
C LEU A 158 6.46 -5.89 20.29
N LYS A 159 7.52 -6.69 20.35
CA LYS A 159 8.30 -6.93 21.57
C LYS A 159 9.13 -5.71 21.96
N LEU A 160 8.54 -4.85 22.80
CA LEU A 160 9.16 -3.61 23.27
C LEU A 160 10.52 -3.80 23.98
N THR A 161 10.76 -5.00 24.52
CA THR A 161 11.97 -5.39 25.27
C THR A 161 12.88 -6.35 24.50
N GLY A 162 12.63 -6.58 23.20
CA GLY A 162 13.46 -7.40 22.32
C GLY A 162 14.54 -6.61 21.57
N LYS A 163 15.39 -7.34 20.83
CA LYS A 163 16.38 -6.77 19.89
C LYS A 163 15.68 -5.94 18.82
N LEU A 164 16.35 -4.90 18.33
CA LEU A 164 15.86 -4.09 17.20
C LEU A 164 16.07 -4.78 15.85
N MET A 165 17.21 -5.47 15.70
CA MET A 165 17.63 -6.15 14.48
C MET A 165 18.36 -7.45 14.84
N GLU A 166 18.25 -8.45 13.96
CA GLU A 166 18.86 -9.76 14.10
C GLU A 166 19.40 -10.23 12.74
N VAL A 167 20.56 -10.88 12.74
CA VAL A 167 21.09 -11.55 11.54
C VAL A 167 20.53 -12.97 11.50
N GLN A 168 19.87 -13.33 10.41
CA GLN A 168 19.39 -14.69 10.20
C GLN A 168 20.57 -15.64 9.96
N LYS A 169 20.53 -16.81 10.61
CA LYS A 169 21.63 -17.78 10.57
C LYS A 169 21.75 -18.51 9.22
N ASP A 170 20.66 -18.54 8.45
CA ASP A 170 20.55 -19.38 7.25
C ASP A 170 21.05 -18.65 5.99
N ASP A 171 20.74 -17.35 5.85
CA ASP A 171 21.08 -16.52 4.69
C ASP A 171 22.00 -15.32 5.01
N LEU A 172 22.38 -15.16 6.29
CA LEU A 172 23.15 -14.02 6.82
C LEU A 172 22.51 -12.64 6.57
N THR A 173 21.20 -12.58 6.29
CA THR A 173 20.49 -11.31 6.11
C THR A 173 20.22 -10.63 7.44
N LEU A 174 20.41 -9.31 7.46
CA LEU A 174 19.96 -8.47 8.57
C LEU A 174 18.45 -8.24 8.43
N ARG A 175 17.69 -8.59 9.47
CA ARG A 175 16.25 -8.33 9.56
C ARG A 175 15.94 -7.45 10.77
N VAL A 176 14.94 -6.60 10.61
CA VAL A 176 14.44 -5.71 11.67
C VAL A 176 13.28 -6.40 12.37
N ASN A 177 13.24 -6.35 13.70
CA ASN A 177 12.13 -6.81 14.53
C ASN A 177 10.97 -5.80 14.51
N TYR A 178 10.53 -5.48 13.30
CA TYR A 178 9.39 -4.63 12.95
C TYR A 178 8.87 -5.17 11.61
N SER A 179 7.92 -6.09 11.64
CA SER A 179 7.49 -6.87 10.46
C SER A 179 6.88 -6.01 9.36
N ASP A 180 6.70 -6.57 8.16
CA ASP A 180 5.88 -5.91 7.12
C ASP A 180 4.39 -6.09 7.39
N GLU A 181 3.98 -7.19 8.05
CA GLU A 181 2.60 -7.35 8.53
C GLU A 181 2.20 -6.27 9.54
N LEU A 182 3.10 -5.86 10.44
CA LEU A 182 2.85 -4.75 11.37
C LEU A 182 2.65 -3.41 10.64
N VAL A 183 3.37 -3.18 9.53
CA VAL A 183 3.15 -2.01 8.66
C VAL A 183 1.81 -2.08 7.96
N GLN A 184 1.39 -3.28 7.51
CA GLN A 184 0.07 -3.50 6.91
C GLN A 184 -1.05 -3.27 7.93
N PHE A 185 -0.95 -3.85 9.12
CA PHE A 185 -1.87 -3.66 10.24
C PHE A 185 -2.08 -2.19 10.59
N LEU A 186 -1.00 -1.40 10.68
CA LEU A 186 -1.11 0.06 10.90
C LEU A 186 -1.84 0.79 9.76
N ARG A 187 -1.74 0.31 8.52
CA ARG A 187 -2.51 0.87 7.38
C ARG A 187 -3.98 0.48 7.47
N GLU A 188 -4.28 -0.78 7.79
CA GLU A 188 -5.63 -1.30 7.99
C GLU A 188 -6.36 -0.49 9.07
N VAL A 189 -5.81 -0.42 10.30
CA VAL A 189 -6.36 0.37 11.40
C VAL A 189 -6.64 1.82 10.98
N ARG A 190 -5.66 2.50 10.36
CA ARG A 190 -5.82 3.90 9.92
C ARG A 190 -6.93 4.06 8.88
N GLN A 191 -7.05 3.13 7.93
CA GLN A 191 -8.04 3.19 6.86
C GLN A 191 -9.44 2.80 7.33
N LEU A 192 -9.56 1.81 8.22
CA LEU A 192 -10.82 1.44 8.86
C LEU A 192 -11.36 2.59 9.73
N CYS A 193 -10.50 3.26 10.51
CA CYS A 193 -10.85 4.51 11.21
C CYS A 193 -11.32 5.61 10.24
N ALA A 194 -10.63 5.80 9.10
CA ALA A 194 -11.02 6.78 8.09
C ALA A 194 -12.35 6.44 7.38
N LEU A 195 -12.71 5.15 7.30
CA LEU A 195 -14.02 4.69 6.86
C LEU A 195 -15.12 4.83 7.94
N GLY A 196 -14.76 5.21 9.17
CA GLY A 196 -15.69 5.43 10.28
C GLY A 196 -15.97 4.20 11.15
N PHE A 197 -15.23 3.11 10.99
CA PHE A 197 -15.31 1.97 11.91
C PHE A 197 -14.66 2.31 13.25
N ARG A 198 -15.26 1.84 14.36
CA ARG A 198 -14.67 1.97 15.70
C ARG A 198 -13.81 0.76 15.99
N ILE A 199 -12.50 0.97 16.05
CA ILE A 199 -11.53 -0.07 16.39
C ILE A 199 -11.62 -0.40 17.90
N PRO A 200 -11.63 -1.68 18.31
CA PRO A 200 -11.56 -2.07 19.71
C PRO A 200 -10.33 -1.51 20.42
N ASP A 201 -10.48 -1.10 21.69
CA ASP A 201 -9.43 -0.42 22.46
C ASP A 201 -8.12 -1.23 22.56
N ALA A 202 -8.21 -2.57 22.60
CA ALA A 202 -7.04 -3.46 22.59
C ALA A 202 -6.24 -3.32 21.28
N ILE A 203 -6.90 -3.48 20.13
CA ILE A 203 -6.30 -3.30 18.80
C ILE A 203 -5.72 -1.89 18.65
N GLN A 204 -6.48 -0.87 19.08
CA GLN A 204 -6.07 0.53 19.00
C GLN A 204 -4.82 0.80 19.86
N PHE A 205 -4.74 0.26 21.07
CA PHE A 205 -3.56 0.37 21.93
C PHE A 205 -2.30 -0.23 21.28
N HIS A 206 -2.40 -1.44 20.71
CA HIS A 206 -1.27 -2.06 20.00
C HIS A 206 -0.85 -1.25 18.77
N ALA A 207 -1.82 -0.71 18.02
CA ALA A 207 -1.55 0.17 16.88
C ALA A 207 -0.85 1.47 17.31
N ASP A 208 -1.30 2.13 18.38
CA ASP A 208 -0.68 3.36 18.89
C ASP A 208 0.74 3.13 19.41
N VAL A 209 0.99 1.99 20.06
CA VAL A 209 2.34 1.58 20.48
C VAL A 209 3.24 1.35 19.26
N ALA A 210 2.79 0.58 18.27
CA ALA A 210 3.56 0.29 17.06
C ALA A 210 3.80 1.53 16.18
N HIS A 211 2.84 2.47 16.16
CA HIS A 211 2.92 3.72 15.40
C HIS A 211 4.00 4.65 15.93
N ARG A 212 4.21 4.73 17.26
CA ARG A 212 5.31 5.52 17.87
C ARG A 212 6.69 5.14 17.31
N PHE A 213 6.87 3.87 16.97
CA PHE A 213 8.13 3.34 16.44
C PHE A 213 8.18 3.24 14.92
N TYR A 214 7.10 3.59 14.21
CA TYR A 214 7.00 3.45 12.75
C TYR A 214 8.14 4.15 11.99
N ARG A 215 8.45 5.41 12.35
CA ARG A 215 9.57 6.15 11.74
C ARG A 215 10.91 5.41 11.92
N HIS A 216 11.17 4.93 13.12
CA HIS A 216 12.40 4.22 13.46
C HIS A 216 12.48 2.85 12.76
N GLY A 217 11.38 2.09 12.71
CA GLY A 217 11.30 0.82 12.00
C GLY A 217 11.52 0.95 10.50
N VAL A 218 10.94 1.97 9.85
CA VAL A 218 11.18 2.26 8.42
C VAL A 218 12.64 2.60 8.16
N VAL A 219 13.27 3.39 9.03
CA VAL A 219 14.69 3.74 8.91
C VAL A 219 15.59 2.51 9.10
N LEU A 220 15.37 1.70 10.13
CA LEU A 220 16.12 0.47 10.34
C LEU A 220 15.94 -0.51 9.16
N LYS A 221 14.76 -0.57 8.51
CA LYS A 221 14.57 -1.36 7.28
C LYS A 221 15.42 -0.87 6.12
N GLN A 222 15.64 0.44 5.98
CA GLN A 222 16.56 0.99 4.98
C GLN A 222 18.00 0.59 5.29
N VAL A 223 18.42 0.61 6.56
CA VAL A 223 19.76 0.16 6.99
C VAL A 223 19.95 -1.35 6.77
N ALA A 224 18.93 -2.16 7.05
CA ALA A 224 18.93 -3.59 6.77
C ALA A 224 19.00 -3.88 5.26
N ASN A 225 18.22 -3.19 4.43
CA ASN A 225 18.31 -3.30 2.97
C ASN A 225 19.68 -2.86 2.43
N PHE A 226 20.31 -1.84 3.03
CA PHE A 226 21.67 -1.44 2.71
C PHE A 226 22.68 -2.56 3.05
N TYR A 227 22.62 -3.11 4.27
CA TYR A 227 23.46 -4.26 4.69
C TYR A 227 23.30 -5.44 3.72
N ASN A 228 22.06 -5.81 3.38
CA ASN A 228 21.75 -6.94 2.51
C ASN A 228 22.14 -6.73 1.03
N THR A 229 22.45 -5.49 0.60
CA THR A 229 22.72 -5.19 -0.83
C THR A 229 24.08 -4.55 -1.11
N ILE A 230 24.78 -4.00 -0.11
CA ILE A 230 26.04 -3.26 -0.29
C ILE A 230 27.14 -4.12 -0.94
N ASP A 231 27.20 -5.42 -0.65
CA ASP A 231 28.18 -6.32 -1.26
C ASP A 231 28.06 -6.39 -2.79
N THR A 232 26.82 -6.41 -3.31
CA THR A 232 26.54 -6.37 -4.76
C THR A 232 26.94 -5.02 -5.39
N GLN A 233 27.01 -3.97 -4.57
CA GLN A 233 27.47 -2.65 -4.94
C GLN A 233 28.99 -2.44 -4.73
N ILE A 234 29.78 -3.46 -4.37
CA ILE A 234 31.24 -3.32 -4.23
C ILE A 234 31.94 -4.06 -5.38
N VAL A 235 32.89 -3.38 -6.04
CA VAL A 235 33.73 -4.02 -7.08
C VAL A 235 34.61 -5.07 -6.42
N ARG A 236 34.64 -6.30 -6.95
CA ARG A 236 35.30 -7.46 -6.31
C ARG A 236 36.76 -7.21 -5.92
N SER A 237 37.53 -6.50 -6.75
CA SER A 237 38.92 -6.13 -6.49
C SER A 237 39.11 -5.11 -5.36
N GLN A 238 38.04 -4.38 -5.00
CA GLN A 238 38.06 -3.30 -4.02
C GLN A 238 37.50 -3.70 -2.65
N LYS A 239 36.94 -4.92 -2.51
CA LYS A 239 36.44 -5.45 -1.22
C LYS A 239 37.46 -5.31 -0.07
N PRO A 240 38.77 -5.61 -0.24
CA PRO A 240 39.75 -5.44 0.84
C PRO A 240 39.93 -4.00 1.31
N LEU A 241 39.76 -3.01 0.42
CA LEU A 241 39.92 -1.58 0.73
C LEU A 241 38.74 -1.02 1.54
N LEU A 242 37.58 -1.68 1.49
CA LEU A 242 36.39 -1.31 2.26
C LEU A 242 36.22 -2.13 3.54
N LEU A 243 37.08 -3.12 3.79
CA LEU A 243 36.90 -4.10 4.85
C LEU A 243 36.73 -3.45 6.23
N ASP A 244 37.59 -2.49 6.59
CA ASP A 244 37.52 -1.80 7.88
C ASP A 244 36.20 -1.03 8.06
N HIS A 245 35.70 -0.42 6.98
CA HIS A 245 34.45 0.35 7.00
C HIS A 245 33.23 -0.58 7.05
N ALA A 246 33.28 -1.72 6.34
CA ALA A 246 32.26 -2.75 6.37
C ALA A 246 32.18 -3.41 7.76
N LEU A 247 33.31 -3.81 8.35
CA LEU A 247 33.38 -4.36 9.70
C LEU A 247 32.91 -3.35 10.75
N HIS A 248 33.26 -2.06 10.62
CA HIS A 248 32.77 -1.04 11.54
C HIS A 248 31.23 -0.92 11.50
N PHE A 249 30.65 -0.92 10.30
CA PHE A 249 29.20 -0.89 10.10
C PHE A 249 28.52 -2.18 10.59
N GLU A 250 29.05 -3.36 10.26
CA GLU A 250 28.55 -4.66 10.70
C GLU A 250 28.54 -4.78 12.23
N ASN A 251 29.61 -4.37 12.91
CA ASN A 251 29.65 -4.38 14.38
C ASN A 251 28.58 -3.47 15.01
N LEU A 252 28.29 -2.32 14.41
CA LEU A 252 27.21 -1.43 14.88
C LEU A 252 25.81 -2.03 14.60
N ALA A 253 25.62 -2.66 13.44
CA ALA A 253 24.35 -3.23 13.02
C ALA A 253 23.98 -4.53 13.76
N THR A 254 24.97 -5.37 14.07
CA THR A 254 24.77 -6.68 14.71
C THR A 254 24.79 -6.61 16.24
N ASN A 255 25.42 -5.59 16.83
CA ASN A 255 25.59 -5.47 18.27
C ASN A 255 25.10 -4.09 18.76
N PRO A 256 23.77 -3.87 18.85
CA PRO A 256 23.15 -2.64 19.36
C PRO A 256 23.33 -2.51 20.88
N GLN A 257 24.57 -2.27 21.32
CA GLN A 257 24.88 -1.95 22.71
C GLN A 257 24.58 -0.47 22.97
N GLY A 258 23.88 -0.20 24.07
CA GLY A 258 23.80 1.15 24.63
C GLY A 258 25.18 1.67 25.02
N ASP A 259 25.25 2.91 25.50
CA ASP A 259 26.54 3.49 25.89
C ASP A 259 27.26 2.62 26.94
N ARG A 260 28.60 2.62 26.91
CA ARG A 260 29.48 1.58 27.51
C ARG A 260 29.29 1.33 29.01
N THR A 261 28.58 2.21 29.70
CA THR A 261 28.20 2.13 31.12
C THR A 261 27.00 1.23 31.40
N SER A 262 26.15 0.95 30.40
CA SER A 262 24.83 0.34 30.62
C SER A 262 24.78 -1.18 30.41
N GLY A 263 25.58 -1.72 29.49
CA GLY A 263 25.61 -3.16 29.16
C GLY A 263 24.30 -3.77 28.63
N LYS A 264 23.24 -2.98 28.48
CA LYS A 264 21.93 -3.39 27.98
C LYS A 264 21.84 -3.21 26.47
N GLU A 265 21.21 -4.17 25.80
CA GLU A 265 20.84 -4.03 24.40
C GLU A 265 19.83 -2.88 24.24
N ILE A 266 19.96 -2.10 23.16
CA ILE A 266 18.99 -1.04 22.85
C ILE A 266 17.70 -1.72 22.40
N THR A 267 16.59 -1.31 23.03
CA THR A 267 15.25 -1.86 22.78
C THR A 267 14.31 -0.74 22.32
N TRP A 268 13.13 -1.10 21.79
CA TRP A 268 12.12 -0.11 21.41
C TRP A 268 11.65 0.77 22.58
N SER A 269 11.79 0.31 23.83
CA SER A 269 11.31 1.05 25.01
C SER A 269 12.01 2.39 25.32
N ASP A 270 13.19 2.69 24.73
CA ASP A 270 13.86 4.00 24.88
C ASP A 270 14.02 4.69 23.50
N PRO A 271 13.13 5.63 23.15
CA PRO A 271 13.21 6.39 21.90
C PRO A 271 14.50 7.20 21.77
N THR A 272 15.04 7.73 22.86
CA THR A 272 16.22 8.62 22.81
C THR A 272 17.50 7.86 22.53
N GLN A 273 17.67 6.66 23.11
CA GLN A 273 18.79 5.79 22.78
C GLN A 273 18.64 5.21 21.36
N LEU A 274 17.41 4.92 20.93
CA LEU A 274 17.10 4.47 19.57
C LEU A 274 17.46 5.49 18.49
N GLU A 275 17.12 6.78 18.69
CA GLU A 275 17.49 7.87 17.77
C GLU A 275 19.02 8.01 17.68
N ASN A 276 19.72 8.11 18.81
CA ASN A 276 21.19 8.20 18.86
C ASN A 276 21.89 6.99 18.20
N TYR A 277 21.30 5.80 18.29
CA TYR A 277 21.82 4.59 17.64
C TYR A 277 21.61 4.60 16.12
N ILE A 278 20.43 5.04 15.68
CA ILE A 278 20.09 5.20 14.26
C ILE A 278 21.02 6.24 13.59
N GLU A 279 21.34 7.35 14.26
CA GLU A 279 22.31 8.33 13.75
C GLU A 279 23.72 7.74 13.59
N LYS A 280 24.19 6.96 14.56
CA LYS A 280 25.49 6.26 14.48
C LYS A 280 25.52 5.25 13.32
N LEU A 281 24.46 4.45 13.15
CA LEU A 281 24.31 3.53 12.02
C LEU A 281 24.33 4.25 10.68
N HIS A 282 23.57 5.34 10.54
CA HIS A 282 23.54 6.14 9.33
C HIS A 282 24.91 6.73 9.00
N SER A 283 25.62 7.31 9.98
CA SER A 283 26.97 7.86 9.75
C SER A 283 27.96 6.78 9.29
N ALA A 284 27.88 5.56 9.83
CA ALA A 284 28.73 4.44 9.38
C ALA A 284 28.37 3.96 7.96
N ALA A 285 27.08 3.78 7.66
CA ALA A 285 26.60 3.39 6.33
C ALA A 285 26.94 4.46 5.26
N GLU A 286 26.84 5.74 5.62
CA GLU A 286 27.18 6.83 4.71
C GLU A 286 28.69 6.87 4.41
N ARG A 287 29.56 6.73 5.41
CA ARG A 287 31.03 6.64 5.20
C ARG A 287 31.40 5.47 4.28
N LEU A 288 30.82 4.29 4.52
CA LEU A 288 31.03 3.12 3.66
C LEU A 288 30.55 3.39 2.22
N THR A 289 29.42 4.08 2.06
CA THR A 289 28.88 4.46 0.74
C THR A 289 29.77 5.49 0.03
N GLN A 290 30.25 6.52 0.75
CA GLN A 290 31.13 7.55 0.20
C GLN A 290 32.46 6.96 -0.27
N GLU A 291 33.09 6.09 0.54
CA GLU A 291 34.34 5.45 0.18
C GLU A 291 34.18 4.46 -0.98
N ASN A 292 33.09 3.68 -1.02
CA ASN A 292 32.77 2.81 -2.17
C ASN A 292 32.58 3.62 -3.46
N ARG A 293 31.90 4.78 -3.40
CA ARG A 293 31.77 5.69 -4.55
C ARG A 293 33.12 6.24 -5.00
N ARG A 294 33.98 6.67 -4.07
CA ARG A 294 35.34 7.17 -4.35
C ARG A 294 36.18 6.10 -5.03
N LEU A 295 36.19 4.89 -4.49
CA LEU A 295 36.91 3.74 -5.05
C LEU A 295 36.37 3.35 -6.43
N ARG A 296 35.05 3.34 -6.65
CA ARG A 296 34.45 3.10 -7.96
C ARG A 296 34.87 4.14 -9.00
N GLN A 297 34.97 5.41 -8.63
CA GLN A 297 35.45 6.48 -9.51
C GLN A 297 36.93 6.27 -9.88
N VAL A 298 37.79 5.94 -8.91
CA VAL A 298 39.20 5.61 -9.15
C VAL A 298 39.33 4.38 -10.07
N HIS A 299 38.52 3.34 -9.86
CA HIS A 299 38.51 2.14 -10.72
C HIS A 299 38.14 2.48 -12.18
N ALA A 300 37.12 3.31 -12.37
CA ALA A 300 36.73 3.75 -13.71
C ALA A 300 37.83 4.57 -14.40
N SER A 301 38.44 5.53 -13.67
CA SER A 301 39.54 6.37 -14.17
C SER A 301 40.76 5.52 -14.57
N ILE A 302 41.20 4.59 -13.72
CA ILE A 302 42.32 3.69 -14.03
C ILE A 302 41.98 2.81 -15.23
N GLY A 303 40.75 2.31 -15.33
CA GLY A 303 40.30 1.52 -16.48
C GLY A 303 40.37 2.30 -17.79
N GLU A 304 39.90 3.55 -17.79
CA GLU A 304 39.95 4.46 -18.95
C GLU A 304 41.40 4.78 -19.35
N GLN A 305 42.26 5.15 -18.39
CA GLN A 305 43.69 5.41 -18.62
C GLN A 305 44.44 4.18 -19.14
N VAL A 306 44.11 2.98 -18.66
CA VAL A 306 44.71 1.71 -19.14
C VAL A 306 44.23 1.37 -20.55
N CYS A 307 42.98 1.68 -20.91
CA CYS A 307 42.52 1.61 -22.30
C CYS A 307 43.26 2.62 -23.21
N GLU A 308 43.40 3.88 -22.79
CA GLU A 308 44.21 4.87 -23.54
C GLU A 308 45.65 4.39 -23.78
N LEU A 309 46.28 3.75 -22.78
CA LEU A 309 47.64 3.21 -22.91
C LEU A 309 47.75 2.10 -23.95
N MET A 310 46.71 1.28 -24.15
CA MET A 310 46.70 0.20 -25.14
C MET A 310 46.67 0.74 -26.58
N ASP A 311 46.07 1.92 -26.81
CA ASP A 311 46.02 2.57 -28.12
C ASP A 311 47.33 3.31 -28.50
N ILE A 312 48.25 3.52 -27.55
CA ILE A 312 49.51 4.22 -27.80
C ILE A 312 50.57 3.26 -28.38
N SER A 313 50.88 3.42 -29.67
CA SER A 313 51.91 2.65 -30.35
C SER A 313 53.32 2.91 -29.77
N LEU A 314 53.86 1.94 -29.01
CA LEU A 314 55.21 2.00 -28.42
C LEU A 314 56.33 2.27 -29.44
N LEU A 315 56.17 1.82 -30.69
CA LEU A 315 57.16 2.04 -31.76
C LEU A 315 57.19 3.48 -32.30
N ARG A 316 56.11 4.26 -32.09
CA ARG A 316 55.95 5.62 -32.66
C ARG A 316 55.78 6.71 -31.61
N GLN A 317 55.31 6.36 -30.41
CA GLN A 317 54.88 7.31 -29.37
C GLN A 317 55.37 6.90 -27.97
N GLN A 318 56.56 6.29 -27.86
CA GLN A 318 57.11 5.79 -26.59
C GLN A 318 57.16 6.85 -25.48
N ALA A 319 57.49 8.11 -25.81
CA ALA A 319 57.55 9.20 -24.83
C ALA A 319 56.17 9.50 -24.21
N ARG A 320 55.13 9.57 -25.05
CA ARG A 320 53.73 9.77 -24.64
C ARG A 320 53.21 8.60 -23.79
N TRP A 321 53.63 7.37 -24.11
CA TRP A 321 53.29 6.20 -23.29
C TRP A 321 53.91 6.29 -21.89
N LYS A 322 55.20 6.68 -21.79
CA LYS A 322 55.87 6.88 -20.49
C LYS A 322 55.20 7.98 -19.66
N GLU A 323 54.98 9.15 -20.25
CA GLU A 323 54.29 10.27 -19.60
C GLU A 323 52.91 9.86 -19.07
N ARG A 324 52.16 9.02 -19.81
CA ARG A 324 50.87 8.52 -19.36
C ARG A 324 50.96 7.48 -18.25
N VAL A 325 51.96 6.59 -18.28
CA VAL A 325 52.24 5.64 -17.19
C VAL A 325 52.70 6.36 -15.92
N GLU A 326 53.42 7.48 -16.04
CA GLU A 326 53.82 8.33 -14.91
C GLU A 326 52.64 9.16 -14.34
N SER A 327 51.51 9.24 -15.05
CA SER A 327 50.29 9.95 -14.63
C SER A 327 49.18 9.05 -14.05
N LEU A 328 49.49 7.77 -13.80
CA LEU A 328 48.58 6.70 -13.37
C LEU A 328 48.80 6.32 -11.88
#